data_AF-A0A536VCW0-F1
#
_entry.id   AF-A0A536VCW0-F1
#
_cell.length_a   1.000
_cell.length_b   1.000
_cell.length_c   1.000
_cell.angle_alpha   90.00
_cell.angle_beta   90.00
_cell.angle_gamma   90.00
#
_symmetry.space_group_name_H-M   'P 1'
#
loop_
_entity.id
_entity.type
_entity.pdbx_description
1 polymer ?
#
loop_
_entity_poly.entity_id
_entity_poly.type
_entity_poly.pdbx_seq_one_letter_code
_entity_poly.pdbx_strand_id
1 'polypeptide(L)' 'MKSRAECPLGELKRSTIGVVGYGQIGRYVCELALALGMRVVVTTPGADVANPPLIQLGLEDLLAASDYVICLAAA' A
#
# COMPACT_ATOMS: atom_id res chain seq x y z
N MET A 1 3.58 11.08 30.04
CA MET A 1 3.46 10.51 28.67
C MET A 1 2.34 11.27 27.96
N LYS A 2 2.68 12.31 27.17
CA LYS A 2 1.69 13.27 26.67
C LYS A 2 0.76 12.61 25.66
N SER A 3 -0.54 12.75 25.93
CA SER A 3 -1.66 12.51 25.02
C SER A 3 -1.33 13.06 23.62
N ARG A 4 -1.28 12.17 22.63
CA ARG A 4 -1.34 12.54 21.22
C ARG A 4 -2.75 13.11 21.03
N ALA A 5 -2.86 14.41 20.78
CA ALA A 5 -4.10 15.01 20.32
C ALA A 5 -4.66 14.13 19.19
N GLU A 6 -5.94 13.77 19.26
CA GLU A 6 -6.65 13.07 18.21
C GLU A 6 -6.60 13.92 16.94
N CYS A 7 -5.62 13.63 16.08
CA CYS A 7 -5.63 14.15 14.72
C CYS A 7 -6.89 13.57 14.06
N PRO A 8 -7.83 14.40 13.57
CA PRO A 8 -9.06 13.90 12.94
C PRO A 8 -8.78 13.09 11.66
N LEU A 9 -7.54 13.14 11.16
CA LEU A 9 -7.02 12.34 10.06
C LEU A 9 -6.09 11.25 10.62
N GLY A 10 -6.30 10.00 10.19
CA GLY A 10 -5.49 8.85 10.60
C GLY A 10 -4.00 8.99 10.26
N GLU A 11 -3.14 8.39 11.08
CA GLU A 11 -1.69 8.30 10.84
C GLU A 11 -1.38 7.19 9.83
N LEU A 12 -0.42 7.41 8.92
CA LEU A 12 -0.01 6.39 7.94
C LEU A 12 0.86 5.29 8.55
N LYS A 13 1.62 5.59 9.59
CA LYS A 13 2.51 4.62 10.22
C LYS A 13 1.67 3.44 10.76
N ARG A 14 2.02 2.21 10.35
CA ARG A 14 1.34 0.94 10.65
C ARG A 14 -0.02 0.72 9.96
N SER A 15 -0.47 1.61 9.08
CA SER A 15 -1.63 1.30 8.22
C SER A 15 -1.23 0.44 7.02
N THR A 16 -2.21 -0.13 6.34
CA THR A 16 -2.04 -0.93 5.12
C THR A 16 -2.45 -0.12 3.89
N ILE A 17 -1.55 -0.04 2.90
CA ILE A 17 -1.85 0.53 1.59
C ILE A 17 -1.94 -0.58 0.54
N GLY A 18 -3.03 -0.55 -0.22
CA GLY A 18 -3.24 -1.35 -1.41
C GLY A 18 -2.86 -0.57 -2.67
N VAL A 19 -1.91 -1.10 -3.43
CA VAL A 19 -1.50 -0.52 -4.71
C VAL A 19 -2.01 -1.39 -5.86
N VAL A 20 -2.91 -0.85 -6.68
CA VAL A 20 -3.41 -1.51 -7.88
C VAL A 20 -2.56 -1.08 -9.06
N GLY A 21 -1.69 -1.97 -9.54
CA GLY A 21 -0.73 -1.74 -10.63
C GLY A 21 0.70 -1.59 -10.11
N TYR A 22 1.62 -2.44 -10.59
CA TYR A 22 3.03 -2.48 -10.17
C TYR A 22 4.01 -2.08 -11.29
N GLY A 23 3.66 -1.03 -12.02
CA GLY A 23 4.52 -0.37 -13.01
C GLY A 23 5.58 0.54 -12.37
N GLN A 24 6.15 1.47 -13.15
CA GLN A 24 7.19 2.38 -12.67
C GLN A 24 6.73 3.25 -11.49
N ILE A 25 5.54 3.87 -11.61
CA ILE A 25 4.97 4.71 -10.56
C ILE A 25 4.58 3.87 -9.33
N GLY A 26 3.97 2.70 -9.56
CA GLY A 26 3.58 1.77 -8.49
C GLY A 26 4.75 1.36 -7.61
N ARG A 27 5.89 1.02 -8.21
CA ARG A 27 7.13 0.71 -7.49
C ARG A 27 7.60 1.88 -6.62
N TYR A 28 7.62 3.09 -7.17
CA TYR A 28 8.03 4.27 -6.41
C TYR A 28 7.11 4.54 -5.21
N VAL A 29 5.79 4.43 -5.40
CA VAL A 29 4.81 4.59 -4.33
C VAL A 29 4.97 3.50 -3.26
N CYS A 30 5.23 2.26 -3.64
CA CYS A 30 5.50 1.17 -2.69
C CYS A 30 6.71 1.47 -1.82
N GLU A 31 7.83 1.91 -2.40
CA GLU A 31 9.04 2.29 -1.65
C GLU A 31 8.79 3.45 -0.67
N LEU A 32 8.06 4.47 -1.10
CA LEU A 32 7.66 5.57 -0.21
C LEU A 32 6.76 5.08 0.93
N ALA A 33 5.80 4.22 0.66
CA ALA A 33 4.90 3.68 1.69
C ALA A 33 5.65 2.83 2.72
N LEU A 34 6.60 2.00 2.28
CA LEU A 34 7.49 1.27 3.18
C LEU A 34 8.30 2.22 4.07
N ALA A 35 8.86 3.30 3.48
CA ALA A 35 9.60 4.31 4.23
C ALA A 35 8.73 5.06 5.26
N LEU A 36 7.43 5.21 4.99
CA LEU A 36 6.44 5.76 5.93
C LEU A 36 6.03 4.77 7.03
N GLY A 37 6.52 3.52 6.97
CA GLY A 37 6.20 2.48 7.94
C GLY A 37 4.83 1.85 7.73
N MET A 38 4.32 1.88 6.50
CA MET A 38 3.08 1.20 6.11
C MET A 38 3.35 -0.28 5.79
N ARG A 39 2.33 -1.12 5.94
CA ARG A 39 2.28 -2.42 5.27
C ARG A 39 1.83 -2.19 3.83
N VAL A 40 2.51 -2.81 2.86
CA VAL A 40 2.19 -2.62 1.44
C VAL A 40 1.70 -3.93 0.84
N VAL A 41 0.48 -3.90 0.31
CA VAL A 41 -0.09 -4.99 -0.50
C VAL A 41 -0.29 -4.50 -1.93
N VAL A 42 -0.06 -5.37 -2.90
CA VAL A 42 -0.03 -4.99 -4.32
C VAL A 42 -0.84 -5.99 -5.14
N THR A 43 -1.56 -5.49 -6.14
CA THR A 43 -2.11 -6.35 -7.19
C THR A 43 -1.67 -5.83 -8.56
N THR A 44 -1.30 -6.72 -9.47
CA THR A 44 -0.87 -6.36 -10.83
C THR A 44 -1.11 -7.54 -11.78
N PRO A 45 -1.49 -7.29 -13.04
CA PRO A 45 -1.55 -8.35 -14.04
C PRO A 45 -0.16 -8.89 -14.36
N GLY A 46 -0.06 -10.23 -14.50
CA GLY A 46 0.97 -10.91 -15.29
C GLY A 46 2.42 -10.89 -14.80
N ALA A 47 2.74 -10.26 -13.68
CA ALA A 47 4.11 -10.23 -13.15
C ALA A 47 4.14 -10.52 -11.65
N ASP A 48 5.09 -11.36 -11.24
CA ASP A 48 5.39 -11.59 -9.84
C ASP A 48 6.11 -10.37 -9.25
N VAL A 49 5.66 -9.96 -8.07
CA VAL A 49 6.27 -8.88 -7.29
C VAL A 49 7.47 -9.44 -6.52
N ALA A 50 8.66 -9.35 -7.12
CA ALA A 50 9.91 -9.85 -6.53
C ALA A 50 10.55 -8.91 -5.47
N ASN A 51 9.73 -8.25 -4.65
CA ASN A 51 10.20 -7.35 -3.57
C ASN A 51 9.72 -7.91 -2.22
N PRO A 52 10.60 -8.52 -1.38
CA PRO A 52 10.17 -9.27 -0.20
C PRO A 52 9.31 -8.50 0.83
N PRO A 53 9.54 -7.19 1.07
CA PRO A 53 8.63 -6.34 1.85
C PRO A 53 7.19 -6.23 1.34
N LEU A 54 6.94 -6.49 0.06
CA LEU A 54 5.61 -6.34 -0.56
C LEU A 54 4.85 -7.66 -0.55
N ILE A 55 3.54 -7.58 -0.39
CA ILE A 55 2.66 -8.76 -0.41
C ILE A 55 1.76 -8.68 -1.64
N GLN A 56 1.94 -9.61 -2.58
CA GLN A 56 1.08 -9.69 -3.76
C GLN A 56 -0.23 -10.40 -3.40
N LEU A 57 -1.36 -9.75 -3.70
CA LEU A 57 -2.71 -10.26 -3.44
C LEU A 57 -3.59 -10.16 -4.70
N GLY A 58 -4.68 -10.93 -4.71
CA GLY A 58 -5.80 -10.69 -5.61
C GLY A 58 -6.49 -9.35 -5.30
N LEU A 59 -7.26 -8.82 -6.25
CA LEU A 59 -7.91 -7.51 -6.08
C LEU A 59 -8.88 -7.50 -4.88
N GLU A 60 -9.70 -8.54 -4.72
CA GLU A 60 -10.66 -8.63 -3.60
C GLU A 60 -9.95 -8.64 -2.25
N ASP A 61 -8.93 -9.49 -2.08
CA ASP A 61 -8.13 -9.57 -0.85
C ASP A 61 -7.39 -8.26 -0.57
N LEU A 62 -6.89 -7.59 -1.60
CA LEU A 62 -6.24 -6.29 -1.48
C LEU A 62 -7.22 -5.25 -0.94
N LEU A 63 -8.43 -5.16 -1.52
CA LEU A 63 -9.45 -4.20 -1.08
C LEU A 63 -9.89 -4.48 0.36
N ALA A 64 -10.02 -5.75 0.74
CA ALA A 64 -10.40 -6.14 2.09
C ALA A 64 -9.32 -5.83 3.13
N ALA A 65 -8.04 -5.89 2.76
CA ALA A 65 -6.91 -5.69 3.67
C ALA A 65 -6.44 -4.22 3.79
N SER A 66 -6.88 -3.33 2.90
CA SER A 66 -6.32 -1.97 2.76
C SER A 66 -7.08 -0.93 3.56
N ASP A 67 -6.35 -0.10 4.32
CA ASP A 67 -6.89 1.14 4.89
C ASP A 67 -6.96 2.25 3.82
N TYR A 68 -6.02 2.22 2.87
CA TYR A 68 -5.90 3.15 1.76
C TYR A 68 -5.66 2.41 0.45
N VAL A 69 -6.27 2.85 -0.65
CA VAL A 69 -6.07 2.25 -1.98
C VAL A 69 -5.61 3.32 -2.95
N ILE A 70 -4.60 3.01 -3.76
CA ILE A 70 -4.17 3.85 -4.90
C ILE A 70 -4.27 3.04 -6.19
N CYS A 71 -5.00 3.58 -7.16
CA CYS A 71 -5.15 3.02 -8.50
C CYS A 71 -4.08 3.59 -9.44
N LEU A 72 -3.13 2.75 -9.85
CA LEU A 72 -2.01 3.05 -10.75
C LEU A 72 -1.95 2.09 -11.96
N ALA A 73 -2.99 1.29 -12.15
CA ALA A 73 -3.21 0.51 -13.37
C ALA A 73 -3.77 1.40 -14.47
N ALA A 74 -3.44 1.10 -15.73
CA ALA A 74 -4.09 1.72 -16.87
C ALA A 74 -5.58 1.30 -16.92
N ALA A 75 -6.44 2.23 -17.33
CA ALA A 75 -7.88 2.02 -17.52
C ALA A 75 -8.18 1.37 -18.88
#